data_AF-A0A485LIJ5-F1
#
_entry.id   AF-A0A485LIJ5-F1
#
_cell.length_a   1.000
_cell.length_b   1.000
_cell.length_c   1.000
_cell.angle_alpha   90.00
_cell.angle_beta   90.00
_cell.angle_gamma   90.00
#
_symmetry.space_group_name_H-M   'P 1'
#
loop_
_entity.id
_entity.type
_entity.pdbx_description
1 polymer ?
#
loop_
_entity_poly.entity_id
_entity_poly.type
_entity_poly.pdbx_seq_one_letter_code
_entity_poly.pdbx_strand_id
1 'polypeptide(L)'
;MYDTVHVDEKWFFMSWIKKTVYGAPGEKIKQPTCKFKQHLLKIMFLSAVARPRLDNETNELFDGKIGTWHFTETVLAKRRSCRRDAGTPIMKSVSVDRTTYKAMLIDKVIPAIRDKWPRGDMKNIKIQQDNARPHVLPCDVDVVAACTSLGWNMEVVYQPLNSPDMIVLDLRAIQSFQLEYSQAASKKLLRLRKQHGWT
;
A
#
# COMPACT_ATOMS: atom_id res chain seq x y z
N MET A 1 0.08 -22.89 9.29
CA MET A 1 -0.16 -22.06 8.07
C MET A 1 -1.10 -20.87 8.36
N TYR A 2 -1.17 -20.42 9.62
CA TYR A 2 -1.89 -19.18 10.03
C TYR A 2 -0.92 -18.15 10.61
N ASP A 3 0.31 -18.57 10.89
CA ASP A 3 1.39 -17.80 11.51
C ASP A 3 2.19 -16.96 10.51
N THR A 4 1.68 -16.78 9.28
CA THR A 4 2.39 -16.09 8.22
C THR A 4 1.69 -14.78 7.88
N VAL A 5 2.48 -13.71 7.85
CA VAL A 5 2.09 -12.38 7.36
C VAL A 5 2.82 -12.16 6.04
N HIS A 6 2.08 -11.98 4.96
CA HIS A 6 2.66 -11.63 3.67
C HIS A 6 2.79 -10.11 3.57
N VAL A 7 3.96 -9.64 3.12
CA VAL A 7 4.27 -8.25 2.88
C VAL A 7 4.69 -8.07 1.43
N ASP A 8 4.09 -7.09 0.74
CA ASP A 8 4.38 -6.81 -0.68
C ASP A 8 4.21 -5.31 -1.01
N GLU A 9 5.00 -4.85 -1.97
CA GLU A 9 4.90 -3.53 -2.57
C GLU A 9 4.13 -3.54 -3.88
N LYS A 10 3.14 -2.64 -3.96
CA LYS A 10 2.36 -2.46 -5.18
C LYS A 10 2.34 -1.01 -5.61
N TRP A 11 2.47 -0.77 -6.91
CA TRP A 11 2.25 0.55 -7.50
C TRP A 11 0.76 0.82 -7.70
N PHE A 12 0.29 1.90 -7.10
CA PHE A 12 -1.07 2.39 -7.27
C PHE A 12 -1.11 3.62 -8.16
N PHE A 13 -1.99 3.60 -9.17
CA PHE A 13 -2.20 4.75 -10.05
C PHE A 13 -3.23 5.70 -9.45
N MET A 14 -2.92 7.00 -9.44
CA MET A 14 -3.82 8.05 -8.94
C MET A 14 -5.04 8.28 -9.86
N SER A 15 -4.96 7.82 -11.11
CA SER A 15 -6.04 7.90 -12.08
C SER A 15 -6.17 6.58 -12.83
N TRP A 16 -7.39 6.31 -13.31
CA TRP A 16 -7.70 5.17 -14.16
C TRP A 16 -6.77 5.11 -15.39
N ILE A 17 -6.16 3.95 -15.61
CA ILE A 17 -5.29 3.70 -16.78
C ILE A 17 -6.13 3.71 -18.07
N LYS A 18 -7.32 3.10 -18.02
CA LYS A 18 -8.32 3.11 -19.09
C LYS A 18 -9.67 3.42 -18.46
N LYS A 19 -10.45 4.33 -19.05
CA LYS A 19 -11.80 4.66 -18.63
C LYS A 19 -12.69 4.68 -19.86
N THR A 20 -13.68 3.79 -19.91
CA THR A 20 -14.75 3.85 -20.90
C THR A 20 -15.78 4.87 -20.41
N VAL A 21 -16.13 5.84 -21.26
CA VAL A 21 -17.14 6.85 -20.96
C VAL A 21 -18.19 6.77 -22.05
N TYR A 22 -19.44 6.53 -21.66
CA TYR A 22 -20.59 6.64 -22.54
C TYR A 22 -21.09 8.09 -22.47
N GLY A 23 -21.26 8.73 -23.63
CA GLY A 23 -21.83 10.08 -23.74
C GLY A 23 -23.10 10.04 -24.57
N ALA A 24 -24.01 10.98 -24.31
CA ALA A 24 -25.19 11.16 -25.14
C ALA A 24 -24.80 11.62 -26.55
N PRO A 25 -25.61 11.35 -27.60
CA PRO A 25 -25.35 11.86 -28.94
C PRO A 25 -25.12 13.38 -28.93
N GLY A 26 -23.95 13.83 -29.41
CA GLY A 26 -23.56 15.25 -29.45
C GLY A 26 -22.80 15.77 -28.23
N GLU A 27 -22.64 14.98 -27.17
CA GLU A 27 -21.88 15.40 -25.99
C GLU A 27 -20.37 15.34 -26.25
N LYS A 28 -19.64 16.44 -25.96
CA LYS A 28 -18.17 16.45 -26.03
C LYS A 28 -17.58 15.66 -24.85
N ILE A 29 -17.27 14.40 -25.08
CA ILE A 29 -16.60 13.55 -24.08
C ILE A 29 -15.20 14.10 -23.80
N LYS A 30 -14.92 14.43 -22.53
CA LYS A 30 -13.59 14.89 -22.10
C LYS A 30 -12.58 13.75 -22.23
N GLN A 31 -11.63 13.92 -23.14
CA GLN A 31 -10.53 12.98 -23.35
C GLN A 31 -9.56 12.97 -22.15
N PRO A 32 -8.90 11.84 -21.84
CA PRO A 32 -7.85 11.78 -20.83
C PRO A 32 -6.71 12.77 -21.14
N THR A 33 -6.24 13.49 -20.13
CA THR A 33 -5.17 14.49 -20.30
C THR A 33 -3.77 13.87 -20.42
N CYS A 34 -3.59 12.59 -20.06
CA CYS A 34 -2.31 11.89 -20.13
C CYS A 34 -2.41 10.72 -21.11
N LYS A 35 -1.59 10.77 -22.18
CA LYS A 35 -1.60 9.76 -23.26
C LYS A 35 -0.82 8.48 -22.92
N PHE A 36 0.16 8.55 -22.01
CA PHE A 36 1.05 7.44 -21.67
C PHE A 36 0.95 7.05 -20.20
N LYS A 37 0.88 5.73 -19.93
CA LYS A 37 0.79 5.15 -18.59
C LYS A 37 1.98 5.55 -17.70
N GLN A 38 3.17 5.69 -18.27
CA GLN A 38 4.39 6.05 -17.54
C GLN A 38 4.33 7.46 -16.93
N HIS A 39 3.53 8.37 -17.52
CA HIS A 39 3.36 9.73 -17.03
C HIS A 39 2.20 9.87 -16.04
N LEU A 40 1.47 8.79 -15.78
CA LEU A 40 0.45 8.79 -14.74
C LEU A 40 1.14 8.81 -13.38
N LEU A 41 0.67 9.72 -12.51
CA LEU A 41 1.14 9.77 -11.15
C LEU A 41 0.80 8.44 -10.46
N LYS A 42 1.82 7.76 -9.98
CA LYS A 42 1.74 6.49 -9.28
C LYS A 42 2.45 6.60 -7.94
N ILE A 43 1.91 5.94 -6.93
CA ILE A 43 2.45 5.89 -5.57
C ILE A 43 2.68 4.42 -5.23
N MET A 44 3.82 4.10 -4.65
CA MET A 44 4.08 2.75 -4.15
C MET A 44 3.47 2.62 -2.76
N PHE A 45 2.82 1.48 -2.51
CA PHE A 45 2.27 1.13 -1.21
C PHE A 45 2.85 -0.20 -0.75
N LEU A 46 3.15 -0.30 0.54
CA LEU A 46 3.47 -1.54 1.24
C LEU A 46 2.19 -2.06 1.90
N SER A 47 1.80 -3.30 1.64
CA SER A 47 0.65 -3.93 2.30
C SER A 47 1.07 -5.16 3.07
N ALA A 48 0.52 -5.33 4.27
CA ALA A 48 0.68 -6.52 5.09
C ALA A 48 -0.67 -7.22 5.26
N VAL A 49 -0.72 -8.50 4.91
CA VAL A 49 -1.94 -9.32 4.97
C VAL A 49 -1.60 -10.71 5.49
N ALA A 50 -2.40 -11.19 6.43
CA ALA A 50 -2.39 -12.56 6.94
C ALA A 50 -3.62 -13.32 6.44
N ARG A 51 -3.65 -14.63 6.68
CA ARG A 51 -4.80 -15.46 6.33
C ARG A 51 -5.99 -15.15 7.24
N PRO A 52 -7.18 -14.82 6.70
CA PRO A 52 -8.38 -14.63 7.50
C PRO A 52 -8.74 -15.92 8.25
N ARG A 53 -9.19 -15.79 9.50
CA ARG A 53 -9.56 -16.91 10.37
C ARG A 53 -10.48 -16.47 11.50
N LEU A 54 -11.17 -17.41 12.13
CA LEU A 54 -11.92 -17.15 13.36
C LEU A 54 -10.95 -17.18 14.55
N ASP A 55 -10.98 -16.16 15.39
CA ASP A 55 -10.23 -16.16 16.65
C ASP A 55 -11.01 -17.00 17.67
N ASN A 56 -10.38 -18.04 18.20
CA ASN A 56 -11.02 -18.99 19.11
C ASN A 56 -11.31 -18.38 20.49
N GLU A 57 -10.60 -17.33 20.90
CA GLU A 57 -10.80 -16.69 22.21
C GLU A 57 -11.90 -15.63 22.19
N THR A 58 -11.93 -14.80 21.16
CA THR A 58 -12.91 -13.71 21.03
C THR A 58 -14.16 -14.14 20.27
N ASN A 59 -14.11 -15.27 19.56
CA ASN A 59 -15.12 -15.73 18.61
C ASN A 59 -15.42 -14.69 17.50
N GLU A 60 -14.45 -13.81 17.22
CA GLU A 60 -14.53 -12.78 16.18
C GLU A 60 -13.75 -13.21 14.92
N LEU A 61 -14.24 -12.78 13.76
CA LEU A 61 -13.58 -13.05 12.49
C LEU A 61 -12.41 -12.10 12.28
N PHE A 62 -11.19 -12.63 12.30
CA PHE A 62 -10.00 -11.93 11.84
C PHE A 62 -9.98 -11.88 10.31
N ASP A 63 -10.07 -10.68 9.74
CA ASP A 63 -10.18 -10.45 8.30
C ASP A 63 -8.84 -10.57 7.54
N GLY A 64 -7.74 -10.80 8.26
CA GLY A 64 -6.40 -10.92 7.71
C GLY A 64 -5.74 -9.59 7.33
N LYS A 65 -6.43 -8.45 7.41
CA LYS A 65 -5.91 -7.16 6.94
C LYS A 65 -5.15 -6.45 8.05
N ILE A 66 -3.82 -6.44 7.96
CA ILE A 66 -2.98 -5.78 8.96
C ILE A 66 -2.86 -4.29 8.63
N GLY A 67 -2.46 -3.95 7.40
CA GLY A 67 -2.36 -2.55 7.02
C GLY A 67 -1.80 -2.32 5.62
N THR A 68 -1.94 -1.06 5.20
CA THR A 68 -1.43 -0.57 3.92
C THR A 68 -0.84 0.83 4.13
N TRP A 69 0.42 1.02 3.79
CA TRP A 69 1.19 2.24 4.00
C TRP A 69 1.75 2.73 2.66
N HIS A 70 1.90 4.04 2.48
CA HIS A 70 2.41 4.60 1.23
C HIS A 70 3.79 5.24 1.37
N PHE A 71 4.61 5.08 0.33
CA PHE A 71 5.90 5.75 0.22
C PHE A 71 5.71 7.15 -0.35
N THR A 72 5.32 8.11 0.51
CA THR A 72 5.18 9.52 0.12
C THR A 72 5.74 10.47 1.14
N GLU A 73 6.23 11.60 0.67
CA GLU A 73 6.65 12.73 1.49
C GLU A 73 5.83 13.97 1.12
N THR A 74 5.48 14.78 2.12
CA THR A 74 4.86 16.08 1.89
C THR A 74 5.94 17.13 1.70
N VAL A 75 6.06 17.64 0.47
CA VAL A 75 7.04 18.68 0.12
C VAL A 75 6.35 19.92 -0.40
N LEU A 76 6.93 21.08 -0.14
CA LEU A 76 6.39 22.34 -0.63
C LEU A 76 6.62 22.50 -2.14
N ALA A 77 5.64 23.06 -2.83
CA ALA A 77 5.73 23.38 -4.25
C ALA A 77 6.85 24.38 -4.52
N LYS A 78 7.93 23.95 -5.17
CA LYS A 78 9.05 24.83 -5.53
C LYS A 78 8.69 25.86 -6.62
N ARG A 79 7.73 25.54 -7.50
CA ARG A 79 7.34 26.38 -8.63
C ARG A 79 5.84 26.62 -8.59
N ARG A 80 5.44 27.85 -8.90
CA ARG A 80 4.05 28.19 -9.22
C ARG A 80 3.66 27.50 -10.52
N SER A 81 2.43 27.00 -10.56
CA SER A 81 1.80 26.45 -11.77
C SER A 81 0.37 26.97 -11.86
N CYS A 82 -0.26 26.82 -13.02
CA CYS A 82 -1.66 27.20 -13.20
C CYS A 82 -2.64 26.45 -12.27
N ARG A 83 -2.19 25.37 -11.61
CA ARG A 83 -3.02 24.53 -10.72
C ARG A 83 -2.68 24.67 -9.23
N ARG A 84 -1.64 25.40 -8.86
CA ARG A 84 -1.15 25.55 -7.48
C ARG A 84 -0.03 26.56 -7.39
N ASP A 85 -0.04 27.37 -6.34
CA ASP A 85 1.00 28.34 -6.06
C ASP A 85 2.26 27.69 -5.48
N ALA A 86 3.37 28.43 -5.53
CA ALA A 86 4.58 28.03 -4.83
C ALA A 86 4.30 27.99 -3.31
N GLY A 87 4.87 27.01 -2.61
CA GLY A 87 4.63 26.82 -1.18
C GLY A 87 3.42 25.94 -0.83
N THR A 88 2.55 25.54 -1.78
CA THR A 88 1.48 24.57 -1.46
C THR A 88 2.07 23.20 -1.09
N PRO A 89 1.66 22.56 0.02
CA PRO A 89 2.10 21.21 0.38
C PRO A 89 1.61 20.19 -0.65
N ILE A 90 2.54 19.44 -1.24
CA ILE A 90 2.28 18.41 -2.26
C ILE A 90 2.85 17.10 -1.77
N MET A 91 2.07 16.03 -1.88
CA MET A 91 2.59 14.68 -1.70
C MET A 91 3.38 14.25 -2.93
N LYS A 92 4.64 13.87 -2.75
CA LYS A 92 5.48 13.25 -3.77
C LYS A 92 5.74 11.80 -3.41
N SER A 93 5.76 10.94 -4.42
CA SER A 93 6.20 9.55 -4.27
C SER A 93 7.70 9.51 -3.93
N VAL A 94 8.06 8.73 -2.93
CA VAL A 94 9.45 8.44 -2.57
C VAL A 94 9.85 7.11 -3.22
N SER A 95 11.10 7.01 -3.65
CA SER A 95 11.63 5.74 -4.17
C SER A 95 11.81 4.77 -3.00
N VAL A 96 11.48 3.49 -3.22
CA VAL A 96 11.72 2.46 -2.21
C VAL A 96 13.16 2.01 -2.31
N ASP A 97 13.90 2.27 -1.25
CA ASP A 97 15.23 1.78 -1.00
C ASP A 97 15.23 0.92 0.28
N ARG A 98 16.35 0.26 0.58
CA ARG A 98 16.42 -0.63 1.74
C ARG A 98 16.17 0.10 3.06
N THR A 99 16.61 1.34 3.17
CA THR A 99 16.44 2.15 4.37
C THR A 99 14.99 2.55 4.63
N THR A 100 14.27 3.00 3.60
CA THR A 100 12.85 3.37 3.69
C THR A 100 11.97 2.14 3.89
N TYR A 101 12.31 1.03 3.24
CA TYR A 101 11.62 -0.25 3.45
C TYR A 101 11.80 -0.76 4.89
N LYS A 102 13.04 -0.76 5.39
CA LYS A 102 13.36 -1.14 6.77
C LYS A 102 12.62 -0.28 7.79
N ALA A 103 12.61 1.04 7.60
CA ALA A 103 11.88 1.96 8.47
C ALA A 103 10.37 1.65 8.47
N MET A 104 9.78 1.38 7.30
CA MET A 104 8.37 0.97 7.21
C MET A 104 8.08 -0.33 7.97
N LEU A 105 8.97 -1.32 7.89
CA LEU A 105 8.79 -2.57 8.64
C LEU A 105 8.79 -2.32 10.16
N ILE A 106 9.78 -1.58 10.66
CA ILE A 106 9.98 -1.33 12.10
C ILE A 106 8.92 -0.39 12.66
N ASP A 107 8.65 0.72 11.98
CA ASP A 107 7.80 1.79 12.52
C ASP A 107 6.31 1.54 12.28
N LYS A 108 5.96 0.72 11.29
CA LYS A 108 4.57 0.54 10.84
C LYS A 108 4.11 -0.90 10.84
N VAL A 109 4.81 -1.79 10.14
CA VAL A 109 4.32 -3.17 9.93
C VAL A 109 4.33 -3.96 11.23
N ILE A 110 5.47 -4.04 11.91
CA ILE A 110 5.63 -4.83 13.15
C ILE A 110 4.66 -4.33 14.24
N PRO A 111 4.54 -3.02 14.52
CA PRO A 111 3.56 -2.51 15.48
C PRO A 111 2.12 -2.84 15.08
N ALA A 112 1.76 -2.74 13.80
CA ALA A 112 0.41 -3.04 13.34
C ALA A 112 0.07 -4.54 13.43
N ILE A 113 1.06 -5.42 13.21
CA ILE A 113 0.89 -6.85 13.48
C ILE A 113 0.53 -7.03 14.95
N ARG A 114 1.29 -6.45 15.88
CA ARG A 114 1.04 -6.60 17.32
C ARG A 114 -0.34 -6.12 17.76
N ASP A 115 -0.80 -5.03 17.19
CA ASP A 115 -2.09 -4.42 17.52
C ASP A 115 -3.27 -5.25 17.03
N LYS A 116 -3.14 -5.87 15.85
CA LYS A 116 -4.25 -6.54 15.16
C LYS A 116 -4.21 -8.06 15.20
N TRP A 117 -3.09 -8.65 15.62
CA TRP A 117 -2.98 -10.11 15.65
C TRP A 117 -3.99 -10.71 16.64
N PRO A 118 -4.66 -11.81 16.29
CA PRO A 118 -5.59 -12.50 17.20
C PRO A 118 -4.91 -12.86 18.52
N ARG A 119 -5.62 -12.69 19.65
CA ARG A 119 -5.04 -12.87 20.98
C ARG A 119 -4.87 -14.33 21.36
N GLY A 120 -5.75 -15.20 20.86
CA GLY A 120 -5.69 -16.64 21.08
C GLY A 120 -4.60 -17.38 20.32
N ASP A 121 -3.84 -16.69 19.47
CA ASP A 121 -2.78 -17.29 18.68
C ASP A 121 -1.39 -17.11 19.30
N MET A 122 -0.49 -18.00 18.89
CA MET A 122 0.92 -17.90 19.26
C MET A 122 1.53 -16.62 18.70
N LYS A 123 2.44 -16.01 19.47
CA LYS A 123 3.24 -14.85 19.05
C LYS A 123 4.42 -15.21 18.14
N ASN A 124 4.39 -16.42 17.57
CA ASN A 124 5.39 -16.92 16.63
C ASN A 124 4.91 -16.57 15.21
N ILE A 125 5.49 -15.56 14.56
CA ILE A 125 4.99 -15.06 13.27
C ILE A 125 6.11 -15.01 12.23
N LYS A 126 5.84 -15.50 11.03
CA LYS A 126 6.71 -15.38 9.86
C LYS A 126 6.26 -14.21 9.00
N ILE A 127 7.02 -13.14 8.96
CA ILE A 127 6.83 -12.00 8.06
C ILE A 127 7.51 -12.35 6.74
N GLN A 128 6.72 -12.61 5.72
CA GLN A 128 7.18 -13.12 4.45
C GLN A 128 7.23 -12.02 3.40
N GLN A 129 8.41 -11.82 2.82
CA GLN A 129 8.71 -10.83 1.79
C GLN A 129 9.33 -11.53 0.57
N ASP A 130 9.24 -10.94 -0.63
CA ASP A 130 9.93 -11.47 -1.81
C ASP A 130 11.47 -11.23 -1.72
N ASN A 131 12.23 -11.64 -2.74
CA ASN A 131 13.69 -11.43 -2.78
C ASN A 131 14.10 -10.20 -3.62
N ALA A 132 13.32 -9.11 -3.60
CA ALA A 132 13.64 -7.88 -4.29
C ALA A 132 14.85 -7.18 -3.65
N ARG A 133 15.60 -6.44 -4.47
CA ARG A 133 16.81 -5.71 -4.04
C ARG A 133 16.65 -4.80 -2.81
N PRO A 134 15.55 -4.04 -2.64
CA PRO A 134 15.38 -3.18 -1.48
C PRO A 134 15.03 -3.94 -0.20
N HIS A 135 14.72 -5.24 -0.25
CA HIS A 135 14.34 -5.96 0.96
C HIS A 135 15.49 -6.14 1.94
N VAL A 136 15.12 -6.17 3.22
CA VAL A 136 16.05 -6.37 4.32
C VAL A 136 16.47 -7.84 4.38
N LEU A 137 17.67 -8.09 4.89
CA LEU A 137 18.08 -9.45 5.20
C LEU A 137 17.27 -9.95 6.41
N PRO A 138 16.83 -11.23 6.43
CA PRO A 138 16.21 -11.86 7.59
C PRO A 138 16.97 -11.66 8.91
N CYS A 139 18.30 -11.58 8.84
CA CYS A 139 19.20 -11.39 9.96
C CYS A 139 19.54 -9.92 10.27
N ASP A 140 18.84 -8.95 9.68
CA ASP A 140 19.05 -7.54 9.98
C ASP A 140 18.78 -7.26 11.47
N VAL A 141 19.80 -6.76 12.17
CA VAL A 141 19.81 -6.64 13.63
C VAL A 141 18.66 -5.79 14.16
N ASP A 142 18.36 -4.66 13.51
CA ASP A 142 17.32 -3.75 13.99
C ASP A 142 15.93 -4.35 13.76
N VAL A 143 15.74 -5.05 12.63
CA VAL A 143 14.47 -5.73 12.34
C VAL A 143 14.27 -6.91 13.28
N VAL A 144 15.31 -7.71 13.55
CA VAL A 144 15.25 -8.83 14.51
C VAL A 144 14.96 -8.32 15.93
N ALA A 145 15.61 -7.23 16.35
CA ALA A 145 15.34 -6.60 17.63
C ALA A 145 13.89 -6.09 17.72
N ALA A 146 13.42 -5.41 16.66
CA ALA A 146 12.03 -4.97 16.57
C ALA A 146 11.05 -6.15 16.59
N CYS A 147 11.36 -7.26 15.94
CA CYS A 147 10.53 -8.46 15.89
C CYS A 147 10.42 -9.20 17.24
N THR A 148 11.52 -9.26 17.99
CA THR A 148 11.62 -10.03 19.25
C THR A 148 11.25 -9.24 20.50
N SER A 149 11.08 -7.92 20.37
CA SER A 149 10.68 -7.08 21.50
C SER A 149 9.28 -7.47 22.04
N LEU A 150 9.02 -7.15 23.32
CA LEU A 150 7.71 -7.35 23.98
C LEU A 150 7.24 -8.82 24.03
N GLY A 151 8.18 -9.77 24.02
CA GLY A 151 7.88 -11.21 24.09
C GLY A 151 7.21 -11.75 22.83
N TRP A 152 7.37 -11.06 21.70
CA TRP A 152 7.00 -11.58 20.39
C TRP A 152 8.15 -12.39 19.80
N ASN A 153 7.85 -13.34 18.94
CA ASN A 153 8.84 -14.12 18.23
C ASN A 153 8.51 -14.06 16.74
N MET A 154 8.80 -12.90 16.15
CA MET A 154 8.61 -12.70 14.72
C MET A 154 9.92 -12.97 13.98
N GLU A 155 9.84 -13.56 12.79
CA GLU A 155 10.99 -13.74 11.90
C GLU A 155 10.65 -13.22 10.51
N VAL A 156 11.58 -12.50 9.88
CA VAL A 156 11.44 -12.13 8.47
C VAL A 156 11.98 -13.28 7.62
N VAL A 157 11.19 -13.74 6.65
CA VAL A 157 11.55 -14.88 5.78
C VAL A 157 11.36 -14.52 4.31
N TYR A 158 12.20 -15.08 3.46
CA TYR A 158 12.03 -14.94 2.02
C TYR A 158 10.91 -15.84 1.50
N GLN A 159 10.23 -15.38 0.45
CA GLN A 159 9.34 -16.22 -0.32
C GLN A 159 10.11 -17.33 -1.04
N PRO A 160 9.66 -18.60 -0.93
CA PRO A 160 10.17 -19.66 -1.77
C PRO A 160 9.81 -19.40 -3.24
N LEU A 161 10.77 -19.65 -4.12
CA LEU A 161 10.65 -19.42 -5.57
C LEU A 161 9.47 -20.24 -6.15
N ASN A 162 8.63 -19.62 -6.98
CA ASN A 162 7.45 -20.24 -7.62
C ASN A 162 6.42 -20.85 -6.66
N SER A 163 5.87 -20.02 -5.76
CA SER A 163 4.80 -20.44 -4.84
C SER A 163 3.41 -19.99 -5.32
N PRO A 164 2.66 -20.81 -6.07
CA PRO A 164 1.34 -20.44 -6.61
C PRO A 164 0.27 -20.16 -5.53
N ASP A 165 0.47 -20.65 -4.30
CA ASP A 165 -0.47 -20.47 -3.19
C ASP A 165 -0.36 -19.10 -2.49
N MET A 166 0.64 -18.28 -2.84
CA MET A 166 0.94 -17.01 -2.15
C MET A 166 0.53 -15.76 -2.94
N ILE A 167 -0.35 -15.94 -3.92
CA ILE A 167 -1.02 -14.88 -4.70
C ILE A 167 -2.20 -14.26 -3.90
N VAL A 168 -2.15 -14.25 -2.56
CA VAL A 168 -3.19 -13.60 -1.73
C VAL A 168 -3.14 -12.09 -1.89
N LEU A 169 -1.93 -11.53 -1.99
CA LEU A 169 -1.72 -10.10 -2.19
C LEU A 169 -2.04 -9.67 -3.63
N ASP A 170 -1.72 -10.51 -4.62
CA ASP A 170 -1.78 -10.10 -6.02
C ASP A 170 -3.19 -10.15 -6.65
N LEU A 171 -4.05 -11.09 -6.24
CA LEU A 171 -5.30 -11.39 -6.96
C LEU A 171 -6.55 -10.65 -6.48
N ARG A 172 -6.73 -10.33 -5.19
CA ARG A 172 -8.02 -9.76 -4.71
C ARG A 172 -7.92 -8.61 -3.71
N ALA A 173 -7.09 -8.73 -2.67
CA ALA A 173 -7.02 -7.70 -1.63
C ALA A 173 -6.49 -6.38 -2.21
N ILE A 174 -5.32 -6.40 -2.86
CA ILE A 174 -4.69 -5.18 -3.38
C ILE A 174 -5.47 -4.59 -4.58
N GLN A 175 -6.14 -5.43 -5.39
CA GLN A 175 -6.97 -4.93 -6.50
C GLN A 175 -8.19 -4.15 -5.99
N SER A 176 -8.85 -4.62 -4.93
CA SER A 176 -9.97 -3.91 -4.31
C SER A 176 -9.55 -2.55 -3.76
N PHE A 177 -8.39 -2.49 -3.08
CA PHE A 177 -7.80 -1.23 -2.62
C PHE A 177 -7.47 -0.28 -3.78
N GLN A 178 -6.96 -0.80 -4.91
CA GLN A 178 -6.65 0.02 -6.08
C GLN A 178 -7.90 0.69 -6.64
N LEU A 179 -9.00 -0.05 -6.72
CA LEU A 179 -10.28 0.46 -7.19
C LEU A 179 -10.80 1.56 -6.27
N GLU A 180 -10.81 1.32 -4.96
CA GLU A 180 -11.28 2.30 -3.97
C GLU A 180 -10.41 3.57 -3.98
N TYR A 181 -9.09 3.43 -3.98
CA TYR A 181 -8.16 4.56 -4.02
C TYR A 181 -8.33 5.38 -5.30
N SER A 182 -8.43 4.71 -6.46
CA SER A 182 -8.64 5.39 -7.76
C SER A 182 -9.97 6.14 -7.80
N GLN A 183 -11.03 5.59 -7.20
CA GLN A 183 -12.33 6.24 -7.08
C GLN A 183 -12.27 7.46 -6.15
N ALA A 184 -11.67 7.32 -4.97
CA ALA A 184 -11.53 8.40 -4.00
C ALA A 184 -10.67 9.54 -4.54
N ALA A 185 -9.51 9.23 -5.14
CA ALA A 185 -8.63 10.19 -5.80
C ALA A 185 -9.34 10.91 -6.95
N SER A 186 -10.08 10.18 -7.78
CA SER A 186 -10.85 10.77 -8.87
C SER A 186 -11.95 11.70 -8.36
N LYS A 187 -12.68 11.33 -7.30
CA LYS A 187 -13.70 12.18 -6.66
C LYS A 187 -13.08 13.45 -6.05
N LYS A 188 -11.93 13.35 -5.37
CA LYS A 188 -11.21 14.50 -4.80
C LYS A 188 -10.71 15.46 -5.88
N LEU A 189 -10.12 14.93 -6.95
CA LEU A 189 -9.72 15.72 -8.11
C LEU A 189 -10.92 16.39 -8.81
N LEU A 190 -12.06 15.71 -8.90
CA LEU A 190 -13.29 16.27 -9.46
C LEU A 190 -13.84 17.42 -8.61
N ARG A 191 -13.85 17.27 -7.27
CA ARG A 191 -14.28 18.32 -6.34
C ARG A 191 -13.38 19.56 -6.42
N LEU A 192 -12.05 19.37 -6.46
CA LEU A 192 -11.09 20.47 -6.65
C LEU A 192 -11.30 21.21 -7.97
N ARG A 193 -11.59 20.47 -9.06
CA ARG A 193 -11.89 21.10 -10.36
C ARG A 193 -13.17 21.94 -10.33
N LYS A 194 -14.22 21.47 -9.66
CA LYS A 194 -15.48 22.22 -9.49
C LYS A 194 -15.31 23.47 -8.62
N GLN A 195 -14.55 23.38 -7.52
CA GLN A 195 -14.31 24.53 -6.62
C GLN A 195 -13.53 25.67 -7.27
N HIS A 196 -12.65 25.36 -8.23
CA HIS A 196 -11.85 26.37 -8.92
C HIS A 196 -12.43 26.78 -10.29
N GLY A 197 -13.69 26.47 -10.58
CA GLY A 197 -14.38 26.94 -11.81
C GLY A 197 -13.89 26.31 -13.12
N TRP A 198 -13.25 25.14 -13.08
CA TRP A 198 -12.77 24.44 -14.27
C TRP A 198 -13.88 23.52 -14.81
N THR A 199 -14.89 24.10 -15.46
CA THR A 199 -15.85 23.38 -16.32
C THR A 199 -15.46 23.48 -17.78
#